data_AF-A0A7C4FC42-F1
#
_entry.id   AF-A0A7C4FC42-F1
#
_cell.length_a   1.000
_cell.length_b   1.000
_cell.length_c   1.000
_cell.angle_alpha   90.00
_cell.angle_beta   90.00
_cell.angle_gamma   90.00
#
_symmetry.space_group_name_H-M   'P 1'
#
loop_
_entity.id
_entity.type
_entity.pdbx_description
1 polymer ?
#
loop_
_entity_poly.entity_id
_entity_poly.type
_entity_poly.pdbx_seq_one_letter_code
_entity_poly.pdbx_strand_id
1 'polypeptide(L)'
;GIEPPKIHDVGPILRQYKHKYPQWFQQIIPELARISRKLRREREPSMYGDEESGVPPSALYDEKDAKNALKDARYILNNVKKLFTEHLKL
;
A
#
# COMPACT_ATOMS: atom_id res chain seq x y z
N GLY A 1 1.53 -21.76 2.99
CA GLY A 1 1.46 -20.28 2.89
C GLY A 1 1.04 -19.87 1.49
N ILE A 2 1.11 -18.58 1.15
CA ILE A 2 1.04 -18.06 -0.22
C ILE A 2 2.47 -17.64 -0.58
N GLU A 3 2.97 -18.00 -1.76
CA GLU A 3 4.28 -17.55 -2.22
C GLU A 3 4.31 -16.02 -2.35
N PRO A 4 5.34 -15.33 -1.82
CA PRO A 4 5.48 -13.89 -1.98
C PRO A 4 5.51 -13.51 -3.47
N PRO A 5 4.61 -12.62 -3.92
CA PRO A 5 4.54 -12.31 -5.33
C PRO A 5 5.71 -11.39 -5.75
N LYS A 6 6.24 -11.58 -6.96
CA LYS A 6 7.30 -10.73 -7.53
C LYS A 6 6.74 -9.44 -8.14
N ILE A 7 5.79 -8.81 -7.47
CA ILE A 7 5.11 -7.57 -7.91
C ILE A 7 5.03 -6.57 -6.76
N HIS A 8 5.06 -5.28 -7.08
CA HIS A 8 4.98 -4.21 -6.08
C HIS A 8 3.55 -3.83 -5.70
N ASP A 9 2.57 -4.05 -6.58
CA ASP A 9 1.14 -3.92 -6.25
C ASP A 9 0.57 -5.27 -5.85
N VAL A 10 0.43 -5.49 -4.54
CA VAL A 10 -0.12 -6.74 -3.98
C VAL A 10 -1.64 -6.70 -3.80
N GLY A 11 -2.30 -5.60 -4.21
CA GLY A 11 -3.74 -5.43 -4.12
C GLY A 11 -4.56 -6.55 -4.79
N PRO A 12 -4.20 -7.03 -6.00
CA PRO A 12 -4.88 -8.16 -6.64
C PRO A 12 -4.82 -9.45 -5.82
N ILE A 13 -3.65 -9.76 -5.24
CA ILE A 13 -3.44 -10.94 -4.41
C ILE A 13 -4.27 -10.88 -3.12
N LEU A 14 -4.30 -9.72 -2.46
CA LEU A 14 -5.16 -9.52 -1.28
C LEU A 14 -6.64 -9.77 -1.60
N ARG A 15 -7.12 -9.32 -2.76
CA ARG A 15 -8.50 -9.56 -3.20
C ARG A 15 -8.75 -11.03 -3.51
N GLN A 16 -7.85 -11.68 -4.25
CA GLN A 16 -7.97 -13.09 -4.63
C GLN A 16 -8.09 -14.01 -3.40
N TYR A 17 -7.29 -13.74 -2.37
CA TYR A 17 -7.24 -14.58 -1.17
C TYR A 17 -7.99 -13.98 0.03
N LYS A 18 -8.89 -13.02 -0.21
CA LYS A 18 -9.67 -12.33 0.84
C LYS A 18 -10.31 -13.30 1.82
N HIS A 19 -10.90 -14.39 1.34
CA HIS A 19 -11.60 -15.40 2.16
C HIS A 19 -10.71 -16.10 3.20
N LYS A 20 -9.37 -16.00 3.09
CA LYS A 20 -8.42 -16.58 4.05
C LYS A 20 -8.18 -15.71 5.30
N TYR A 21 -8.72 -14.49 5.32
CA TYR A 21 -8.53 -13.53 6.42
C TYR A 21 -9.75 -13.47 7.34
N PRO A 22 -9.61 -13.01 8.61
CA PRO A 22 -10.75 -12.75 9.48
C PRO A 22 -11.69 -11.68 8.90
N GLN A 23 -12.97 -11.72 9.26
CA GLN A 23 -14.03 -10.89 8.66
C GLN A 23 -13.71 -9.38 8.70
N TRP A 24 -13.13 -8.89 9.80
CA TRP A 24 -12.76 -7.48 9.90
C TRP A 24 -11.67 -7.08 8.90
N PHE A 25 -10.70 -7.97 8.64
CA PHE A 25 -9.62 -7.70 7.69
C PHE A 25 -10.13 -7.82 6.24
N GLN A 26 -11.06 -8.75 6.01
CA GLN A 26 -11.79 -8.86 4.75
C GLN A 26 -12.49 -7.55 4.34
N GLN A 27 -13.06 -6.82 5.31
CA GLN A 27 -13.77 -5.57 5.06
C GLN A 27 -12.82 -4.44 4.60
N ILE A 28 -11.58 -4.43 5.07
CA ILE A 28 -10.60 -3.37 4.73
C ILE A 28 -9.74 -3.69 3.49
N ILE A 29 -9.71 -4.94 3.02
CA ILE A 29 -8.94 -5.34 1.82
C ILE A 29 -9.17 -4.45 0.58
N PRO A 30 -10.40 -4.00 0.25
CA PRO A 30 -10.61 -3.08 -0.87
C PRO A 30 -9.77 -1.79 -0.75
N GLU A 31 -9.66 -1.26 0.47
CA GLU A 31 -8.88 -0.06 0.78
C GLU A 31 -7.38 -0.33 0.77
N LEU A 32 -6.93 -1.45 1.36
CA LEU A 32 -5.53 -1.87 1.28
C LEU A 32 -5.05 -2.03 -0.17
N ALA A 33 -5.88 -2.63 -1.03
CA ALA A 33 -5.59 -2.78 -2.45
C ALA A 33 -5.55 -1.42 -3.18
N ARG A 34 -6.44 -0.49 -2.84
CA ARG A 34 -6.44 0.88 -3.39
C ARG A 34 -5.14 1.60 -3.04
N ILE A 35 -4.72 1.53 -1.77
CA ILE A 35 -3.50 2.15 -1.28
C ILE A 35 -2.27 1.50 -1.93
N SER A 36 -2.18 0.17 -1.98
CA SER A 36 -1.03 -0.53 -2.59
C SER A 36 -0.80 -0.08 -4.04
N ARG A 37 -1.87 0.00 -4.83
CA ARG A 37 -1.81 0.47 -6.21
C ARG A 37 -1.38 1.93 -6.30
N LYS A 38 -1.93 2.80 -5.44
CA LYS A 38 -1.56 4.22 -5.37
C LYS A 38 -0.07 4.38 -5.07
N LEU A 39 0.41 3.81 -3.96
CA LEU A 39 1.80 3.94 -3.54
C LEU A 39 2.78 3.31 -4.54
N ARG A 40 2.41 2.23 -5.23
CA ARG A 40 3.22 1.71 -6.35
C ARG A 40 3.39 2.76 -7.45
N ARG A 41 2.32 3.46 -7.83
CA ARG A 41 2.35 4.46 -8.91
C ARG A 41 3.22 5.66 -8.52
N GLU A 42 3.12 6.11 -7.27
CA GLU A 42 3.92 7.24 -6.77
C GLU A 42 5.41 6.90 -6.59
N ARG A 43 5.79 5.62 -6.54
CA ARG A 43 7.15 5.19 -6.19
C ARG A 43 8.23 5.85 -7.06
N GLU A 44 8.11 5.78 -8.38
CA GLU A 44 9.13 6.31 -9.31
C GLU A 44 9.09 7.85 -9.38
N PRO A 45 7.93 8.49 -9.61
CA PRO A 45 7.91 9.95 -9.73
C PRO A 45 8.27 10.67 -8.41
N SER A 46 8.00 10.08 -7.25
CA SER A 46 8.43 10.63 -5.96
C SER A 46 9.95 10.65 -5.76
N MET A 47 10.68 9.80 -6.49
CA MET A 47 12.13 9.69 -6.40
C MET A 47 12.85 10.46 -7.51
N TYR A 48 12.32 10.37 -8.74
CA TYR A 48 13.01 10.86 -9.94
C TYR A 48 12.29 12.00 -10.65
N GLY A 49 11.04 12.29 -10.27
CA GLY A 49 10.22 13.27 -10.94
C GLY A 49 9.59 12.70 -12.20
N ASP A 50 9.11 13.57 -13.07
CA ASP A 50 8.74 13.21 -14.43
C ASP A 50 9.97 13.37 -15.32
N GLU A 51 10.64 12.24 -15.59
CA GLU A 51 11.86 12.23 -16.40
C GLU A 51 11.61 12.61 -17.86
N GLU A 52 10.39 12.40 -18.39
CA GLU A 52 10.05 12.72 -19.77
C GLU A 52 9.94 14.24 -19.97
N SER A 53 9.31 14.94 -19.03
CA SER A 53 9.17 16.40 -19.06
C SER A 53 10.24 17.16 -18.29
N GLY A 54 11.13 16.47 -17.58
CA GLY A 54 12.20 17.05 -16.77
C GLY A 54 11.72 17.73 -15.48
N VAL A 55 10.52 17.40 -14.99
CA VAL A 55 9.94 18.03 -13.80
C VAL A 55 10.44 17.30 -12.55
N PRO A 56 11.14 17.98 -11.61
CA PRO A 56 11.67 17.32 -10.42
C PRO A 56 10.56 16.93 -9.43
N PRO A 57 10.80 15.95 -8.52
CA PRO A 57 9.81 15.54 -7.51
C PRO A 57 9.27 16.71 -6.67
N SER A 58 10.13 17.66 -6.30
CA SER A 58 9.76 18.82 -5.48
C SER A 58 8.77 19.78 -6.16
N ALA A 59 8.60 19.68 -7.48
CA ALA A 59 7.59 20.43 -8.24
C ALA A 59 6.29 19.62 -8.43
N LEU A 60 6.34 18.29 -8.28
CA LEU A 60 5.18 17.40 -8.40
C LEU A 60 4.43 17.20 -7.08
N TYR A 61 5.13 17.30 -5.96
CA TYR A 61 4.62 16.93 -4.64
C TYR A 61 4.77 18.05 -3.63
N ASP A 62 3.76 18.17 -2.76
CA ASP A 62 3.81 19.06 -1.61
C ASP A 62 3.80 18.29 -0.26
N GLU A 63 3.79 19.04 0.83
CA GLU A 63 3.75 18.47 2.18
C GLU A 63 2.46 17.66 2.43
N LYS A 64 1.34 18.04 1.82
CA LYS A 64 0.05 17.35 1.95
C LYS A 64 0.10 15.99 1.25
N ASP A 65 0.74 15.89 0.10
CA ASP A 65 0.97 14.62 -0.60
C ASP A 65 1.79 13.66 0.27
N ALA A 66 2.90 14.15 0.84
CA ALA A 66 3.73 13.38 1.75
C ALA A 66 2.94 12.91 2.99
N LYS A 67 2.16 13.81 3.61
CA LYS A 67 1.30 13.48 4.76
C LYS A 67 0.25 12.41 4.39
N ASN A 68 -0.35 12.51 3.20
CA ASN A 68 -1.32 11.54 2.71
C ASN A 68 -0.69 10.16 2.47
N ALA A 69 0.45 10.10 1.77
CA ALA A 69 1.18 8.85 1.53
C ALA A 69 1.59 8.18 2.85
N LEU A 70 2.04 8.97 3.82
CA LEU A 70 2.43 8.46 5.13
C LEU A 70 1.22 7.99 5.97
N LYS A 71 0.08 8.68 5.87
CA LYS A 71 -1.19 8.22 6.47
C LYS A 71 -1.64 6.88 5.89
N ASP A 72 -1.61 6.76 4.56
CA ASP A 72 -1.94 5.54 3.82
C ASP A 72 -1.02 4.36 4.25
N ALA A 73 0.30 4.59 4.34
CA ALA A 73 1.26 3.58 4.78
C ALA A 73 1.05 3.15 6.24
N ARG A 74 0.78 4.11 7.15
CA ARG A 74 0.46 3.81 8.55
C ARG A 74 -0.83 3.01 8.70
N TYR A 75 -1.85 3.31 7.89
CA TYR A 75 -3.10 2.56 7.89
C TYR A 75 -2.85 1.08 7.56
N ILE A 76 -2.05 0.78 6.53
CA ILE A 76 -1.67 -0.60 6.21
C ILE A 76 -0.91 -1.23 7.38
N LEU A 77 0.17 -0.58 7.85
CA LEU A 77 1.04 -1.12 8.89
C LEU A 77 0.26 -1.47 10.16
N ASN A 78 -0.61 -0.57 10.62
CA ASN A 78 -1.38 -0.76 11.86
C ASN A 78 -2.37 -1.92 11.74
N ASN A 79 -3.08 -2.04 10.61
CA ASN A 79 -4.02 -3.14 10.39
C ASN A 79 -3.30 -4.48 10.24
N VAL A 80 -2.15 -4.50 9.56
CA VAL A 80 -1.34 -5.72 9.43
C VAL A 80 -0.78 -6.12 10.79
N LYS A 81 -0.21 -5.20 11.58
CA LYS A 81 0.24 -5.48 12.95
C LYS A 81 -0.89 -6.08 13.80
N LYS A 82 -2.08 -5.46 13.78
CA LYS A 82 -3.27 -5.98 14.47
C LYS A 82 -3.60 -7.42 14.03
N LEU A 83 -3.58 -7.69 12.73
CA LEU A 83 -3.81 -9.04 12.20
C LEU A 83 -2.79 -10.05 12.75
N PHE A 84 -1.50 -9.72 12.72
CA PHE A 84 -0.44 -10.58 13.24
C PHE A 84 -0.58 -10.84 14.75
N THR A 85 -0.85 -9.79 15.54
CA THR A 85 -1.06 -9.92 16.99
C THR A 85 -2.25 -10.81 17.32
N GLU A 86 -3.39 -10.64 16.64
CA GLU A 86 -4.60 -11.42 16.94
C GLU A 86 -4.55 -12.87 16.44
N HIS A 87 -3.89 -13.14 15.31
CA HIS A 87 -4.05 -14.42 14.58
C HIS A 87 -2.76 -15.21 14.34
N LEU A 88 -1.58 -14.61 14.57
CA LEU A 88 -0.29 -15.27 14.36
C LEU A 88 0.54 -15.42 15.64
N LYS A 89 0.04 -14.95 16.80
CA LYS A 89 0.72 -15.01 18.11
C LYS A 89 2.21 -14.67 18.02
N LEU A 90 2.53 -13.52 17.43
CA LEU A 90 3.83 -12.86 17.63
C LEU A 90 3.82 -12.07 18.93
#